data_AF-A0A803KVQ8-F1
#
_entry.id   AF-A0A803KVQ8-F1
#
_cell.length_a   1.000
_cell.length_b   1.000
_cell.length_c   1.000
_cell.angle_alpha   90.00
_cell.angle_beta   90.00
_cell.angle_gamma   90.00
#
_symmetry.space_group_name_H-M   'P 1'
#
loop_
_entity.id
_entity.type
_entity.pdbx_description
1 polymer ?
#
loop_
_entity_poly.entity_id
_entity_poly.type
_entity_poly.pdbx_seq_one_letter_code
_entity_poly.pdbx_strand_id
1 'polypeptide(L)'
;MINEGDGGALVEEWVELANGCICCTVKHSLVQALEQLVQRKERLDHILLETTGLANPAPLASVLWLDDQLESSVRLDSIVTVVDAKNLPYQLKQRDDSSSFPEAYYQIAFADIIILNKVDLLAREQPEGTLEDLEKEIHKINSLANVIHSVRCQVDLSKILDCHAYDATHASHLEALLEENKSLSTGDLHDASIRTLCISEPQAVSLDKVRIWLEEILWDKKGGMDVYRCKGVLNISDSDELHTLQAVREIYDIVPSRAWKNEETRMNKIVFIGQCLDEEILADSFKSCKKYFYNMSSYLLDLVVLCLHFGCCSLEYCYDPLQYSYTVALNTMDNTELYISCLPEIIVVDEFFTFSTSALEELLDQNFGNGSFDHA
;
A
#
# COMPACT_ATOMS: atom_id res chain seq x y z
N MET A 1 -33.62 9.47 23.09
CA MET A 1 -34.40 9.84 21.90
C MET A 1 -34.63 8.52 21.17
N ILE A 2 -35.87 8.05 21.06
CA ILE A 2 -36.22 6.74 20.53
C ILE A 2 -36.48 6.92 19.03
N ASN A 3 -35.71 6.23 18.19
CA ASN A 3 -35.93 6.22 16.74
C ASN A 3 -36.85 5.03 16.42
N GLU A 4 -38.00 5.31 15.82
CA GLU A 4 -38.95 4.30 15.35
C GLU A 4 -38.46 3.74 14.01
N GLY A 5 -38.20 2.43 13.94
CA GLY A 5 -38.03 1.70 12.68
C GLY A 5 -39.37 1.48 11.99
N ASP A 6 -39.34 1.10 10.71
CA ASP A 6 -40.56 0.80 9.93
C ASP A 6 -41.38 -0.29 10.64
N GLY A 7 -42.66 0.00 10.89
CA GLY A 7 -43.57 -0.88 11.66
C GLY A 7 -43.45 -0.84 13.19
N GLY A 8 -42.68 0.08 13.78
CA GLY A 8 -42.62 0.25 15.24
C GLY A 8 -41.84 -0.85 15.98
N ALA A 9 -41.02 -1.62 15.27
CA ALA A 9 -40.13 -2.60 15.87
C ALA A 9 -38.99 -1.88 16.61
N LEU A 10 -38.85 -2.17 17.90
CA LEU A 10 -37.71 -1.76 18.72
C LEU A 10 -36.45 -2.45 18.18
N VAL A 11 -35.60 -1.73 17.46
CA VAL A 11 -34.26 -2.22 17.10
C VAL A 11 -33.31 -1.73 18.18
N GLU A 12 -33.19 -2.49 19.26
CA GLU A 12 -32.10 -2.33 20.21
C GLU A 12 -31.29 -3.62 20.26
N GLU A 13 -30.01 -3.53 19.91
CA GLU A 13 -28.99 -4.32 20.59
C GLU A 13 -27.69 -3.49 20.63
N TRP A 14 -27.61 -2.62 21.63
CA TRP A 14 -26.35 -1.99 22.02
C TRP A 14 -25.53 -3.05 22.75
N VAL A 15 -24.38 -3.43 22.18
CA VAL A 15 -23.40 -4.29 22.87
C VAL A 15 -22.28 -3.39 23.37
N GLU A 16 -22.35 -3.05 24.65
CA GLU A 16 -21.27 -2.32 25.31
C GLU A 16 -20.07 -3.26 25.48
N LEU A 17 -18.95 -2.93 24.85
CA LEU A 17 -17.70 -3.65 25.05
C LEU A 17 -17.10 -3.25 26.40
N ALA A 18 -16.72 -4.23 27.21
CA ALA A 18 -16.07 -3.95 28.49
C ALA A 18 -14.74 -3.21 28.24
N ASN A 19 -14.61 -2.00 28.79
CA ASN A 19 -13.40 -1.19 28.73
C ASN A 19 -12.24 -1.90 29.45
N GLY A 20 -11.48 -2.74 28.74
CA GLY A 20 -10.27 -3.40 29.22
C GLY A 20 -9.02 -2.79 28.60
N CYS A 21 -8.12 -2.23 29.42
CA CYS A 21 -6.82 -1.75 28.94
C CYS A 21 -5.94 -2.89 28.40
N ILE A 22 -5.05 -2.49 27.49
CA ILE A 22 -3.86 -3.18 26.95
C ILE A 22 -4.15 -4.14 25.78
N CYS A 23 -3.84 -3.61 24.59
CA CYS A 23 -3.60 -4.11 23.22
C CYS A 23 -3.95 -5.55 22.78
N CYS A 24 -4.05 -6.55 23.65
CA CYS A 24 -4.43 -7.93 23.29
C CYS A 24 -5.87 -8.28 23.67
N THR A 25 -6.42 -7.66 24.72
CA THR A 25 -7.75 -7.97 25.25
C THR A 25 -8.86 -7.38 24.37
N VAL A 26 -8.62 -6.20 23.79
CA VAL A 26 -9.58 -5.48 22.95
C VAL A 26 -9.83 -6.20 21.62
N LYS A 27 -8.78 -6.78 21.02
CA LYS A 27 -8.91 -7.58 19.79
C LYS A 27 -9.85 -8.76 20.00
N HIS A 28 -9.56 -9.60 20.99
CA HIS A 28 -10.36 -10.79 21.27
C HIS A 28 -11.78 -10.44 21.70
N SER A 29 -11.97 -9.39 22.51
CA SER A 29 -13.30 -8.98 22.97
C SER A 29 -14.15 -8.38 21.84
N LEU A 30 -13.54 -7.65 20.90
CA LEU A 30 -14.23 -7.09 19.75
C LEU A 30 -14.72 -8.21 18.82
N VAL A 31 -13.82 -9.12 18.42
CA VAL A 31 -14.17 -10.23 17.53
C VAL A 31 -15.26 -11.09 18.14
N GLN A 32 -15.11 -11.47 19.41
CA GLN A 32 -16.12 -12.28 20.11
C GLN A 32 -17.49 -11.56 20.20
N ALA A 33 -17.50 -10.25 20.40
CA ALA A 33 -18.74 -9.48 20.43
C ALA A 33 -19.41 -9.41 19.04
N LEU A 34 -18.62 -9.25 17.98
CA LEU A 34 -19.11 -9.27 16.60
C LEU A 34 -19.68 -10.64 16.23
N GLU A 35 -18.98 -11.74 16.57
CA GLU A 35 -19.48 -13.10 16.37
C GLU A 35 -20.80 -13.34 17.11
N GLN A 36 -20.90 -12.88 18.36
CA GLN A 36 -22.15 -13.01 19.13
C GLN A 36 -23.29 -12.19 18.51
N LEU A 37 -23.01 -10.99 18.00
CA LEU A 37 -24.00 -10.16 17.32
C LEU A 37 -24.52 -10.85 16.06
N VAL A 38 -23.61 -11.35 15.21
CA VAL A 38 -23.96 -12.06 13.97
C VAL A 38 -24.77 -13.33 14.28
N GLN A 39 -24.39 -14.10 15.30
CA GLN A 39 -25.08 -15.34 15.65
C GLN A 39 -26.50 -15.12 16.19
N ARG A 40 -26.79 -13.96 16.79
CA ARG A 40 -28.09 -13.67 17.43
C ARG A 40 -29.16 -13.20 16.46
N LYS A 41 -28.80 -12.70 15.29
CA LYS A 41 -29.73 -12.01 14.39
C LYS A 41 -29.79 -12.71 13.05
N GLU A 42 -31.00 -13.13 12.67
CA GLU A 42 -31.27 -13.69 11.34
C GLU A 42 -31.05 -12.66 10.21
N ARG A 43 -31.01 -11.36 10.54
CA ARG A 43 -30.71 -10.28 9.58
C ARG A 43 -30.09 -9.05 10.26
N LEU A 44 -28.79 -8.86 10.08
CA LEU A 44 -28.06 -7.62 10.37
C LEU A 44 -27.52 -7.07 9.05
N ASP A 45 -27.92 -5.85 8.68
CA ASP A 45 -27.47 -5.20 7.46
C ASP A 45 -26.18 -4.38 7.71
N HIS A 46 -26.06 -3.72 8.88
CA HIS A 46 -24.89 -2.92 9.26
C HIS A 46 -24.57 -3.01 10.76
N ILE A 47 -23.29 -2.85 11.11
CA ILE A 47 -22.79 -2.72 12.48
C ILE A 47 -22.08 -1.37 12.60
N LEU A 48 -22.49 -0.53 13.54
CA LEU A 48 -21.81 0.73 13.83
C LEU A 48 -20.96 0.57 15.09
N LEU A 49 -19.64 0.68 14.95
CA LEU A 49 -18.69 0.64 16.05
C LEU A 49 -18.33 2.06 16.48
N GLU A 50 -18.91 2.55 17.57
CA GLU A 50 -18.49 3.80 18.19
C GLU A 50 -17.19 3.60 18.97
N THR A 51 -16.22 4.49 18.77
CA THR A 51 -14.95 4.48 19.49
C THR A 51 -14.83 5.72 20.37
N THR A 52 -14.01 5.66 21.42
CA THR A 52 -13.80 6.82 22.29
C THR A 52 -13.10 7.94 21.51
N GLY A 53 -13.26 9.19 21.93
CA GLY A 53 -12.62 10.34 21.27
C GLY A 53 -11.09 10.29 21.25
N LEU A 54 -10.46 9.41 22.04
CA LEU A 54 -9.02 9.19 22.10
C LEU A 54 -8.59 7.87 21.42
N ALA A 55 -9.54 7.14 20.84
CA ALA A 55 -9.22 5.87 20.18
C ALA A 55 -8.39 6.12 18.92
N ASN A 56 -7.37 5.29 18.75
CA ASN A 56 -6.64 5.16 17.49
C ASN A 56 -7.39 4.16 16.59
N PRO A 57 -7.82 4.54 15.38
CA PRO A 57 -8.53 3.62 14.48
C PRO A 57 -7.69 2.43 14.00
N ALA A 58 -6.37 2.57 13.98
CA ALA A 58 -5.49 1.59 13.32
C ALA A 58 -5.60 0.16 13.86
N PRO A 59 -5.55 -0.08 15.20
CA PRO A 59 -5.66 -1.42 15.75
C PRO A 59 -7.07 -2.03 15.61
N LEU A 60 -8.09 -1.22 15.38
CA LEU A 60 -9.46 -1.70 15.18
C LEU A 60 -9.68 -2.11 13.74
N ALA A 61 -9.27 -1.25 12.81
CA ALA A 61 -9.34 -1.51 11.37
C ALA A 61 -8.51 -2.74 10.98
N SER A 62 -7.33 -2.93 11.58
CA SER A 62 -6.48 -4.11 11.33
C SER A 62 -7.16 -5.43 11.74
N VAL A 63 -7.90 -5.44 12.85
CA VAL A 63 -8.63 -6.63 13.31
C VAL A 63 -9.75 -6.98 12.35
N LEU A 64 -10.59 -5.99 12.02
CA LEU A 64 -11.73 -6.18 11.13
C LEU A 64 -11.30 -6.58 9.71
N TRP A 65 -10.17 -6.06 9.23
CA TRP A 65 -9.63 -6.46 7.93
C TRP A 65 -9.13 -7.90 7.92
N LEU A 66 -8.37 -8.30 8.94
CA LEU A 66 -7.87 -9.68 9.04
C LEU A 66 -9.03 -10.69 9.08
N ASP A 67 -10.11 -10.35 9.78
CA ASP A 67 -11.28 -11.24 9.86
C ASP A 67 -12.04 -11.33 8.52
N ASP A 68 -12.11 -10.25 7.74
CA ASP A 68 -12.70 -10.28 6.38
C ASP A 68 -11.94 -11.24 5.45
N GLN A 69 -10.60 -11.21 5.50
CA GLN A 69 -9.77 -12.17 4.75
C GLN A 69 -9.93 -13.62 5.20
N LEU A 70 -10.49 -13.87 6.39
CA LEU A 70 -10.80 -15.20 6.91
C LEU A 70 -12.24 -15.65 6.60
N GLU A 71 -12.91 -15.02 5.63
CA GLU A 71 -14.31 -15.29 5.23
C GLU A 71 -15.31 -15.08 6.39
N SER A 72 -15.08 -14.11 7.25
CA SER A 72 -16.04 -13.79 8.31
C SER A 72 -17.33 -13.18 7.74
N SER A 73 -18.44 -13.28 8.48
CA SER A 73 -19.72 -12.68 8.08
C SER A 73 -19.75 -11.15 8.22
N VAL A 74 -18.65 -10.53 8.65
CA VAL A 74 -18.51 -9.10 8.88
C VAL A 74 -17.33 -8.58 8.07
N ARG A 75 -17.54 -7.48 7.35
CA ARG A 75 -16.47 -6.79 6.63
C ARG A 75 -16.40 -5.34 7.06
N LEU A 76 -15.21 -4.75 6.95
CA LEU A 76 -15.03 -3.32 7.20
C LEU A 76 -15.56 -2.53 6.00
N ASP A 77 -16.66 -1.80 6.19
CA ASP A 77 -17.25 -0.96 5.13
C ASP A 77 -16.46 0.35 4.92
N SER A 78 -16.32 1.14 5.98
CA SER A 78 -15.68 2.45 5.94
C SER A 78 -15.30 2.93 7.34
N ILE A 79 -14.29 3.81 7.43
CA ILE A 79 -13.95 4.55 8.65
C ILE A 79 -14.53 5.97 8.54
N VAL A 80 -15.48 6.29 9.41
CA VAL A 80 -16.15 7.60 9.45
C VAL A 80 -15.64 8.42 10.63
N THR A 81 -15.06 9.58 10.37
CA THR A 81 -14.54 10.51 11.39
C THR A 81 -15.40 11.77 11.45
N VAL A 82 -15.94 12.08 12.62
CA VAL A 82 -16.66 13.35 12.85
C VAL A 82 -15.70 14.41 13.36
N VAL A 83 -15.55 15.49 12.61
CA VAL A 83 -14.65 16.61 12.92
C VAL A 83 -15.47 17.82 13.36
N ASP A 84 -15.10 18.42 14.48
CA ASP A 84 -15.65 19.70 14.90
C ASP A 84 -14.94 20.85 14.17
N ALA A 85 -15.61 21.46 13.20
CA ALA A 85 -15.04 22.49 12.36
C ALA A 85 -14.52 23.71 13.16
N LYS A 86 -15.17 24.04 14.28
CA LYS A 86 -14.75 25.17 15.13
C LYS A 86 -13.47 24.87 15.90
N ASN A 87 -13.31 23.63 16.37
CA ASN A 87 -12.23 23.27 17.29
C ASN A 87 -11.03 22.63 16.59
N LEU A 88 -11.18 22.11 15.37
CA LEU A 88 -10.11 21.46 14.63
C LEU A 88 -8.83 22.32 14.50
N PRO A 89 -8.88 23.63 14.17
CA PRO A 89 -7.67 24.45 14.11
C PRO A 89 -6.86 24.47 15.41
N TYR A 90 -7.53 24.33 16.56
CA TYR A 90 -6.89 24.28 17.87
C TYR A 90 -6.27 22.90 18.14
N GLN A 91 -6.95 21.83 17.72
CA GLN A 91 -6.47 20.45 17.84
C GLN A 91 -5.24 20.19 16.96
N LEU A 92 -5.15 20.81 15.78
CA LEU A 92 -4.02 20.67 14.88
C LEU A 92 -2.82 21.57 15.26
N LYS A 93 -3.05 22.77 15.82
CA LYS A 93 -1.95 23.69 16.18
C LYS A 93 -1.08 23.21 17.35
N GLN A 94 -1.60 22.38 18.25
CA GLN A 94 -0.90 21.97 19.47
C GLN A 94 0.17 20.88 19.23
N ARG A 95 0.82 20.84 18.07
CA ARG A 95 1.87 19.84 17.77
C ARG A 95 3.26 20.26 18.23
N ASP A 96 3.51 21.56 18.34
CA ASP A 96 4.81 22.12 18.74
C ASP A 96 5.08 22.01 20.26
N ASP A 97 4.02 21.76 21.04
CA ASP A 97 4.09 21.60 22.48
C ASP A 97 3.90 20.12 22.83
N SER A 98 4.66 19.60 23.79
CA SER A 98 4.65 18.19 24.26
C SER A 98 3.33 17.68 24.86
N SER A 99 2.23 18.43 24.67
CA SER A 99 0.85 18.12 25.07
C SER A 99 -0.11 18.00 23.88
N SER A 100 0.39 17.56 22.72
CA SER A 100 -0.40 17.43 21.50
C SER A 100 -1.53 16.39 21.61
N PHE A 101 -2.61 16.59 20.86
CA PHE A 101 -3.67 15.61 20.60
C PHE A 101 -3.36 14.86 19.28
N PRO A 102 -2.42 13.90 19.25
CA PRO A 102 -2.08 13.16 18.02
C PRO A 102 -3.27 12.35 17.49
N GLU A 103 -4.27 12.08 18.34
CA GLU A 103 -5.45 11.29 17.99
C GLU A 103 -6.26 11.95 16.87
N ALA A 104 -6.37 13.29 16.85
CA ALA A 104 -7.08 14.00 15.79
C ALA A 104 -6.43 13.76 14.42
N TYR A 105 -5.10 13.77 14.36
CA TYR A 105 -4.36 13.45 13.14
C TYR A 105 -4.55 12.00 12.72
N TYR A 106 -4.49 11.05 13.65
CA TYR A 106 -4.74 9.65 13.34
C TYR A 106 -6.16 9.43 12.83
N GLN A 107 -7.16 9.99 13.50
CA GLN A 107 -8.56 9.86 13.10
C GLN A 107 -8.83 10.46 11.72
N ILE A 108 -8.19 11.58 11.37
CA ILE A 108 -8.26 12.14 10.00
C ILE A 108 -7.51 11.25 9.00
N ALA A 109 -6.30 10.80 9.34
CA ALA A 109 -5.45 9.99 8.46
C ALA A 109 -6.08 8.64 8.07
N PHE A 110 -6.84 8.02 8.98
CA PHE A 110 -7.51 6.75 8.73
C PHE A 110 -8.91 6.89 8.11
N ALA A 111 -9.50 8.09 8.10
CA ALA A 111 -10.86 8.29 7.61
C ALA A 111 -11.01 7.97 6.12
N ASP A 112 -12.08 7.28 5.77
CA ASP A 112 -12.65 7.30 4.41
C ASP A 112 -13.55 8.51 4.22
N ILE A 113 -14.32 8.81 5.25
CA ILE A 113 -15.33 9.87 5.22
C ILE A 113 -15.13 10.75 6.44
N ILE A 114 -15.06 12.05 6.19
CA ILE A 114 -14.95 13.06 7.24
C ILE A 114 -16.25 13.85 7.27
N ILE A 115 -16.99 13.73 8.36
CA ILE A 115 -18.14 14.59 8.62
C ILE A 115 -17.62 15.86 9.28
N LEU A 116 -17.42 16.92 8.49
CA LEU A 116 -17.04 18.23 8.99
C LEU A 116 -18.29 18.92 9.56
N ASN A 117 -18.46 18.82 10.87
CA ASN A 117 -19.64 19.26 11.60
C ASN A 117 -19.47 20.67 12.19
N LYS A 118 -20.61 21.32 12.49
CA LYS A 118 -20.69 22.68 13.07
C LYS A 118 -20.16 23.77 12.13
N VAL A 119 -20.28 23.56 10.83
CA VAL A 119 -19.88 24.56 9.82
C VAL A 119 -20.63 25.90 9.97
N ASP A 120 -21.83 25.87 10.57
CA ASP A 120 -22.61 27.07 10.88
C ASP A 120 -21.96 27.99 11.92
N LEU A 121 -21.00 27.48 12.71
CA LEU A 121 -20.27 28.27 13.70
C LEU A 121 -19.09 29.02 13.08
N LEU A 122 -18.52 28.53 11.97
CA LEU A 122 -17.44 29.21 11.25
C LEU A 122 -17.93 30.50 10.57
N ALA A 123 -19.08 30.41 9.90
CA ALA A 123 -19.68 31.52 9.18
C ALA A 123 -20.04 32.74 10.06
N ARG A 124 -20.20 32.53 11.38
CA ARG A 124 -20.60 33.59 12.33
C ARG A 124 -19.43 34.41 12.86
N GLU A 125 -18.24 33.82 12.93
CA GLU A 125 -17.07 34.43 13.56
C GLU A 125 -16.06 34.97 12.53
N GLN A 126 -15.88 34.28 11.39
CA GLN A 126 -14.99 34.70 10.29
C GLN A 126 -15.53 34.19 8.93
N PRO A 127 -16.29 35.02 8.19
CA PRO A 127 -17.12 34.55 7.06
C PRO A 127 -16.39 34.29 5.73
N GLU A 128 -15.12 34.66 5.54
CA GLU A 128 -14.40 34.43 4.27
C GLU A 128 -13.19 33.50 4.45
N GLY A 129 -13.13 32.43 3.65
CA GLY A 129 -11.96 31.53 3.50
C GLY A 129 -11.74 30.47 4.58
N THR A 130 -12.44 30.54 5.70
CA THR A 130 -12.16 29.66 6.86
C THR A 130 -12.54 28.20 6.66
N LEU A 131 -13.61 27.92 5.91
CA LEU A 131 -14.04 26.54 5.64
C LEU A 131 -13.13 25.88 4.60
N GLU A 132 -12.85 26.58 3.50
CA GLU A 132 -11.97 26.09 2.45
C GLU A 132 -10.54 25.87 2.96
N ASP A 133 -10.04 26.74 3.84
CA ASP A 133 -8.74 26.55 4.46
C ASP A 133 -8.72 25.36 5.41
N LEU A 134 -9.80 25.12 6.15
CA LEU A 134 -9.91 23.95 7.02
C LEU A 134 -9.96 22.65 6.22
N GLU A 135 -10.70 22.63 5.12
CA GLU A 135 -10.70 21.51 4.18
C GLU A 135 -9.30 21.28 3.62
N LYS A 136 -8.56 22.34 3.24
CA LYS A 136 -7.16 22.18 2.79
C LYS A 136 -6.29 21.55 3.88
N GLU A 137 -6.42 21.95 5.14
CA GLU A 137 -5.67 21.33 6.25
C GLU A 137 -6.03 19.85 6.43
N ILE A 138 -7.30 19.49 6.30
CA ILE A 138 -7.74 18.09 6.32
C ILE A 138 -7.10 17.32 5.15
N HIS A 139 -7.14 17.85 3.93
CA HIS A 139 -6.60 17.19 2.74
C HIS A 139 -5.07 17.14 2.72
N LYS A 140 -4.37 18.02 3.44
CA LYS A 140 -2.91 17.88 3.68
C LYS A 140 -2.59 16.61 4.47
N ILE A 141 -3.45 16.25 5.43
CA ILE A 141 -3.30 15.04 6.24
C ILE A 141 -3.77 13.82 5.44
N ASN A 142 -4.99 13.87 4.91
CA ASN A 142 -5.63 12.78 4.18
C ASN A 142 -6.31 13.30 2.92
N SER A 143 -5.62 13.18 1.79
CA SER A 143 -6.11 13.68 0.51
C SER A 143 -7.12 12.74 -0.20
N LEU A 144 -7.37 11.57 0.39
CA LEU A 144 -8.33 10.56 -0.12
C LEU A 144 -9.69 10.63 0.58
N ALA A 145 -9.82 11.41 1.67
CA ALA A 145 -11.04 11.45 2.46
C ALA A 145 -12.16 12.22 1.74
N ASN A 146 -13.37 11.65 1.72
CA ASN A 146 -14.57 12.36 1.29
C ASN A 146 -15.08 13.26 2.43
N VAL A 147 -15.02 14.58 2.25
CA VAL A 147 -15.47 15.54 3.27
C VAL A 147 -16.94 15.92 3.06
N ILE A 148 -17.77 15.69 4.08
CA ILE A 148 -19.19 16.03 4.11
C ILE A 148 -19.46 17.12 5.13
N HIS A 149 -19.97 18.27 4.68
CA HIS A 149 -20.35 19.36 5.57
C HIS A 149 -21.67 19.08 6.28
N SER A 150 -21.71 19.35 7.58
CA SER A 150 -22.92 19.15 8.37
C SER A 150 -23.10 20.17 9.49
N VAL A 151 -24.35 20.32 9.91
CA VAL A 151 -24.75 21.05 11.11
C VAL A 151 -25.46 20.05 12.02
N ARG A 152 -24.98 19.91 13.26
CA ARG A 152 -25.50 18.92 14.23
C ARG A 152 -25.43 17.48 13.72
N CYS A 153 -24.40 17.14 12.95
CA CYS A 153 -24.19 15.83 12.32
C CYS A 153 -25.37 15.36 11.46
N GLN A 154 -26.19 16.27 10.93
CA GLN A 154 -27.22 15.91 9.97
C GLN A 154 -26.57 15.60 8.63
N VAL A 155 -26.47 14.31 8.31
CA VAL A 155 -25.94 13.78 7.05
C VAL A 155 -26.89 12.73 6.49
N ASP A 156 -26.81 12.54 5.18
CA ASP A 156 -27.52 11.46 4.51
C ASP A 156 -26.83 10.12 4.81
N LEU A 157 -27.57 9.15 5.35
CA LEU A 157 -27.01 7.86 5.78
C LEU A 157 -26.44 7.07 4.60
N SER A 158 -26.97 7.24 3.39
CA SER A 158 -26.44 6.56 2.19
C SER A 158 -25.05 7.06 1.78
N LYS A 159 -24.55 8.12 2.42
CA LYS A 159 -23.20 8.66 2.18
C LYS A 159 -22.17 8.18 3.21
N ILE A 160 -22.61 7.48 4.26
CA ILE A 160 -21.75 7.03 5.36
C ILE A 160 -21.92 5.54 5.69
N LEU A 161 -22.92 4.87 5.11
CA LEU A 161 -23.15 3.44 5.19
C LEU A 161 -23.07 2.84 3.79
N ASP A 162 -22.62 1.59 3.69
CA ASP A 162 -22.51 0.85 2.43
C ASP A 162 -21.65 1.59 1.39
N CYS A 163 -20.53 2.15 1.86
CA CYS A 163 -19.61 2.92 1.05
C CYS A 163 -18.59 2.05 0.31
N HIS A 164 -18.45 0.78 0.72
CA HIS A 164 -17.54 -0.21 0.12
C HIS A 164 -16.11 0.35 -0.04
N ALA A 165 -15.65 1.11 0.97
CA ALA A 165 -14.41 1.88 0.86
C ALA A 165 -13.15 0.99 0.75
N TYR A 166 -13.33 -0.30 1.07
CA TYR A 166 -12.31 -1.33 1.03
C TYR A 166 -12.55 -2.41 -0.05
N ASP A 167 -13.64 -2.31 -0.83
CA ASP A 167 -13.88 -3.26 -1.91
C ASP A 167 -12.98 -3.01 -3.13
N ALA A 168 -12.45 -4.09 -3.69
CA ALA A 168 -11.64 -4.10 -4.91
C ALA A 168 -12.35 -3.51 -6.14
N THR A 169 -13.68 -3.53 -6.14
CA THR A 169 -14.53 -3.15 -7.28
C THR A 169 -14.61 -1.64 -7.49
N HIS A 170 -14.19 -0.83 -6.51
CA HIS A 170 -14.20 0.63 -6.57
C HIS A 170 -12.93 1.25 -7.17
N ALA A 171 -12.19 0.50 -8.01
CA ALA A 171 -11.00 1.00 -8.70
C ALA A 171 -11.25 2.34 -9.40
N SER A 172 -12.40 2.55 -10.05
CA SER A 172 -12.69 3.81 -10.74
C SER A 172 -12.85 5.03 -9.82
N HIS A 173 -13.33 4.84 -8.58
CA HIS A 173 -13.37 5.92 -7.61
C HIS A 173 -11.97 6.24 -7.08
N LEU A 174 -11.18 5.19 -6.79
CA LEU A 174 -9.77 5.34 -6.42
C LEU A 174 -8.97 6.02 -7.53
N GLU A 175 -9.17 5.64 -8.79
CA GLU A 175 -8.54 6.27 -9.96
C GLU A 175 -8.87 7.77 -10.04
N ALA A 176 -10.13 8.15 -9.83
CA ALA A 176 -10.55 9.55 -9.83
C ALA A 176 -9.87 10.36 -8.71
N LEU A 177 -9.87 9.82 -7.49
CA LEU A 177 -9.17 10.44 -6.36
C LEU A 177 -7.66 10.57 -6.64
N LEU A 178 -7.04 9.55 -7.23
CA LEU A 178 -5.61 9.57 -7.59
C LEU A 178 -5.28 10.52 -8.75
N GLU A 179 -6.25 10.85 -9.62
CA GLU A 179 -6.10 11.86 -10.66
C GLU A 179 -6.17 13.28 -10.09
N GLU A 180 -7.13 13.54 -9.21
CA GLU A 180 -7.29 14.85 -8.53
C GLU A 180 -6.08 15.18 -7.65
N ASN A 181 -5.43 14.16 -7.09
CA ASN A 181 -4.27 14.30 -6.23
C ASN A 181 -2.92 14.41 -6.96
N LYS A 182 -2.89 14.44 -8.30
CA LYS A 182 -1.63 14.56 -9.09
C LYS A 182 -0.84 15.85 -8.82
N SER A 183 -1.48 16.89 -8.32
CA SER A 183 -0.86 18.21 -8.07
C SER A 183 -0.52 18.47 -6.60
N LEU A 184 -0.74 17.50 -5.71
CA LEU A 184 -0.53 17.65 -4.27
C LEU A 184 0.79 17.00 -3.83
N SER A 185 1.89 17.33 -4.53
CA SER A 185 3.20 17.30 -3.88
C SER A 185 3.20 18.44 -2.87
N THR A 186 2.87 18.16 -1.61
CA THR A 186 2.94 19.18 -0.55
C THR A 186 4.37 19.69 -0.49
N GLY A 187 4.60 20.90 -1.02
CA GLY A 187 5.91 21.52 -1.10
C GLY A 187 6.57 21.67 0.27
N ASP A 188 7.91 21.55 0.25
CA ASP A 188 8.89 21.98 1.24
C ASP A 188 8.43 22.05 2.71
N LEU A 189 8.39 20.92 3.41
CA LEU A 189 8.44 20.89 4.87
C LEU A 189 9.22 19.67 5.35
N HIS A 190 10.37 19.92 5.98
CA HIS A 190 11.19 18.94 6.73
C HIS A 190 10.50 18.44 8.03
N ASP A 191 9.18 18.46 8.08
CA ASP A 191 8.46 18.19 9.32
C ASP A 191 8.12 16.70 9.43
N ALA A 192 8.32 16.14 10.62
CA ALA A 192 7.97 14.78 11.00
C ALA A 192 6.44 14.62 11.13
N SER A 193 5.68 15.33 10.30
CA SER A 193 4.23 15.39 10.36
C SER A 193 3.57 14.28 9.54
N ILE A 194 2.30 14.02 9.88
CA ILE A 194 1.47 13.03 9.19
C ILE A 194 0.97 13.72 7.93
N ARG A 195 1.26 13.13 6.77
CA ARG A 195 0.97 13.71 5.46
C ARG A 195 0.53 12.65 4.45
N THR A 196 -0.06 13.12 3.36
CA THR A 196 -0.32 12.30 2.18
C THR A 196 0.77 12.48 1.13
N LEU A 197 1.19 11.39 0.48
CA LEU A 197 2.20 11.37 -0.59
C LEU A 197 1.78 10.40 -1.69
N CYS A 198 1.88 10.84 -2.95
CA CYS A 198 1.53 10.02 -4.11
C CYS A 198 2.78 9.70 -4.94
N ILE A 199 2.99 8.43 -5.26
CA ILE A 199 3.98 8.01 -6.26
C ILE A 199 3.29 7.51 -7.52
N SER A 200 3.93 7.72 -8.66
CA SER A 200 3.46 7.23 -9.97
C SER A 200 4.61 6.61 -10.75
N GLU A 201 4.36 5.46 -11.36
CA GLU A 201 5.35 4.77 -12.21
C GLU A 201 4.65 4.17 -13.43
N PRO A 202 4.99 4.59 -14.66
CA PRO A 202 4.33 4.11 -15.87
C PRO A 202 4.65 2.65 -16.22
N GLN A 203 5.81 2.12 -15.84
CA GLN A 203 6.23 0.77 -16.27
C GLN A 203 5.57 -0.33 -15.44
N ALA A 204 5.28 -1.45 -16.09
CA ALA A 204 4.70 -2.59 -15.42
C ALA A 204 5.68 -3.21 -14.40
N VAL A 205 5.15 -3.66 -13.26
CA VAL A 205 5.92 -4.22 -12.14
C VAL A 205 5.64 -5.71 -11.95
N SER A 206 6.54 -6.41 -11.26
CA SER A 206 6.33 -7.78 -10.81
C SER A 206 5.54 -7.77 -9.50
N LEU A 207 4.47 -8.56 -9.41
CA LEU A 207 3.65 -8.65 -8.20
C LEU A 207 4.47 -9.11 -6.99
N ASP A 208 5.35 -10.09 -7.16
CA ASP A 208 6.16 -10.63 -6.06
C ASP A 208 7.16 -9.59 -5.54
N LYS A 209 7.76 -8.81 -6.44
CA LYS A 209 8.64 -7.72 -6.03
C LYS A 209 7.88 -6.61 -5.29
N VAL A 210 6.66 -6.29 -5.73
CA VAL A 210 5.82 -5.29 -5.04
C VAL A 210 5.44 -5.77 -3.64
N ARG A 211 5.15 -7.07 -3.44
CA ARG A 211 4.88 -7.64 -2.12
C ARG A 211 6.07 -7.47 -1.18
N ILE A 212 7.25 -7.92 -1.61
CA ILE A 212 8.49 -7.77 -0.83
C ILE A 212 8.76 -6.29 -0.51
N TRP A 213 8.59 -5.42 -1.50
CA TRP A 213 8.75 -3.99 -1.30
C TRP A 213 7.76 -3.41 -0.29
N LEU A 214 6.48 -3.80 -0.34
CA LEU A 214 5.50 -3.36 0.66
C LEU A 214 5.86 -3.84 2.06
N GLU A 215 6.37 -5.06 2.20
CA GLU A 215 6.82 -5.61 3.48
C GLU A 215 7.98 -4.78 4.06
N GLU A 216 8.97 -4.40 3.25
CA GLU A 216 10.05 -3.49 3.67
C GLU A 216 9.52 -2.11 4.12
N ILE A 217 8.53 -1.56 3.41
CA ILE A 217 7.96 -0.24 3.72
C ILE A 217 7.07 -0.31 4.97
N LEU A 218 6.19 -1.30 5.07
CA LEU A 218 5.14 -1.38 6.09
C LEU A 218 5.63 -2.03 7.39
N TRP A 219 6.47 -3.07 7.31
CA TRP A 219 6.93 -3.85 8.48
C TRP A 219 8.28 -3.36 8.97
N ASP A 220 9.26 -3.25 8.06
CA ASP A 220 10.62 -2.83 8.43
C ASP A 220 10.76 -1.31 8.59
N LYS A 221 9.70 -0.56 8.23
CA LYS A 221 9.66 0.91 8.31
C LYS A 221 10.86 1.54 7.64
N LYS A 222 11.22 1.05 6.44
CA LYS A 222 12.37 1.50 5.66
C LYS A 222 12.41 3.03 5.60
N GLY A 223 13.59 3.61 5.85
CA GLY A 223 13.74 5.07 5.92
C GLY A 223 13.14 5.74 7.16
N GLY A 224 12.69 4.97 8.16
CA GLY A 224 12.01 5.50 9.35
C GLY A 224 10.55 5.94 9.10
N MET A 225 9.99 5.56 7.94
CA MET A 225 8.63 5.90 7.54
C MET A 225 7.60 5.07 8.34
N ASP A 226 6.57 5.70 8.87
CA ASP A 226 5.44 4.99 9.51
C ASP A 226 4.19 5.19 8.65
N VAL A 227 3.89 4.19 7.80
CA VAL A 227 2.72 4.20 6.93
C VAL A 227 1.48 3.80 7.73
N TYR A 228 0.44 4.61 7.65
CA TYR A 228 -0.84 4.38 8.32
C TYR A 228 -1.82 3.73 7.36
N ARG A 229 -1.88 4.28 6.15
CA ARG A 229 -2.77 3.84 5.10
C ARG A 229 -2.09 3.92 3.75
N CYS A 230 -2.40 2.95 2.90
CA CYS A 230 -1.99 2.94 1.51
C CYS A 230 -3.18 2.55 0.64
N LYS A 231 -3.40 3.25 -0.48
CA LYS A 231 -4.29 2.79 -1.55
C LYS A 231 -3.60 3.03 -2.89
N GLY A 232 -3.76 2.10 -3.81
CA GLY A 232 -3.17 2.24 -5.13
C GLY A 232 -3.82 1.38 -6.20
N VAL A 233 -3.46 1.70 -7.43
CA VAL A 233 -3.74 0.87 -8.61
C VAL A 233 -2.40 0.48 -9.23
N LEU A 234 -2.27 -0.79 -9.60
CA LEU A 234 -1.02 -1.39 -10.05
C LEU A 234 -1.17 -1.94 -11.48
N ASN A 235 -0.16 -1.67 -12.30
CA ASN A 235 0.05 -2.24 -13.62
C ASN A 235 1.01 -3.43 -13.48
N ILE A 236 0.45 -4.64 -13.38
CA ILE A 236 1.23 -5.87 -13.20
C ILE A 236 1.62 -6.45 -14.55
N SER A 237 2.90 -6.80 -14.69
CA SER A 237 3.51 -7.23 -15.97
C SER A 237 2.91 -8.49 -16.60
N ASP A 238 2.41 -9.43 -15.80
CA ASP A 238 1.84 -10.71 -16.25
C ASP A 238 0.30 -10.73 -16.14
N SER A 239 -0.33 -9.56 -16.15
CA SER A 239 -1.78 -9.40 -15.99
C SER A 239 -2.36 -8.38 -16.98
N ASP A 240 -3.50 -8.72 -17.56
CA ASP A 240 -4.34 -7.79 -18.32
C ASP A 240 -5.40 -7.10 -17.46
N GLU A 241 -5.37 -7.31 -16.15
CA GLU A 241 -6.23 -6.67 -15.16
C GLU A 241 -5.49 -5.61 -14.35
N LEU A 242 -6.20 -4.51 -14.09
CA LEU A 242 -5.85 -3.52 -13.08
C LEU A 242 -5.96 -4.17 -11.71
N HIS A 243 -4.89 -4.08 -10.94
CA HIS A 243 -4.84 -4.59 -9.57
C HIS A 243 -5.01 -3.44 -8.58
N THR A 244 -5.86 -3.60 -7.57
CA THR A 244 -6.02 -2.64 -6.49
C THR A 244 -5.16 -3.06 -5.30
N LEU A 245 -4.34 -2.13 -4.82
CA LEU A 245 -3.57 -2.24 -3.59
C LEU A 245 -4.30 -1.47 -2.49
N GLN A 246 -4.44 -2.08 -1.32
CA GLN A 246 -4.90 -1.39 -0.13
C GLN A 246 -4.10 -1.88 1.08
N ALA A 247 -3.76 -0.97 2.00
CA ALA A 247 -3.10 -1.32 3.25
C ALA A 247 -3.57 -0.45 4.41
N VAL A 248 -3.64 -1.07 5.58
CA VAL A 248 -3.88 -0.44 6.88
C VAL A 248 -2.79 -0.93 7.82
N ARG A 249 -1.86 -0.05 8.18
CA ARG A 249 -0.64 -0.41 8.92
C ARG A 249 0.12 -1.54 8.20
N GLU A 250 0.30 -2.66 8.90
CA GLU A 250 1.08 -3.81 8.46
C GLU A 250 0.27 -4.77 7.58
N ILE A 251 -1.05 -4.61 7.52
CA ILE A 251 -1.91 -5.49 6.72
C ILE A 251 -2.13 -4.84 5.38
N TYR A 252 -1.93 -5.61 4.31
CA TYR A 252 -2.19 -5.18 2.96
C TYR A 252 -2.86 -6.28 2.14
N ASP A 253 -3.50 -5.86 1.06
CA ASP A 253 -4.06 -6.76 0.06
C ASP A 253 -3.81 -6.20 -1.35
N ILE A 254 -3.56 -7.12 -2.29
CA ILE A 254 -3.44 -6.80 -3.71
C ILE A 254 -4.30 -7.80 -4.47
N VAL A 255 -5.38 -7.28 -5.05
CA VAL A 255 -6.39 -8.08 -5.71
C VAL A 255 -6.66 -7.57 -7.14
N PRO A 256 -6.93 -8.46 -8.11
CA PRO A 256 -7.41 -8.04 -9.42
C PRO A 256 -8.78 -7.37 -9.29
N SER A 257 -9.00 -6.28 -10.02
CA SER A 257 -10.24 -5.50 -9.97
C SER A 257 -11.04 -5.59 -11.27
N ARG A 258 -10.44 -5.19 -12.39
CA ARG A 258 -11.06 -5.21 -13.73
C ARG A 258 -10.01 -5.31 -14.83
N ALA A 259 -10.39 -5.78 -16.01
CA ALA A 259 -9.55 -5.68 -17.20
C ALA A 259 -9.18 -4.21 -17.54
N TRP A 260 -7.96 -4.01 -18.01
CA TRP A 260 -7.54 -2.74 -18.62
C TRP A 260 -8.34 -2.49 -19.91
N LYS A 261 -8.73 -1.23 -20.17
CA LYS A 261 -9.41 -0.87 -21.43
C LYS A 261 -8.37 -0.71 -22.55
N ASN A 262 -8.77 -0.97 -23.80
CA ASN A 262 -7.87 -0.97 -24.97
C ASN A 262 -7.18 0.37 -25.29
N GLU A 263 -7.61 1.47 -24.67
CA GLU A 263 -7.07 2.84 -24.87
C GLU A 263 -6.65 3.50 -23.54
N GLU A 264 -6.62 2.73 -22.45
CA GLU A 264 -6.28 3.23 -21.13
C GLU A 264 -4.77 3.24 -20.92
N THR A 265 -4.25 4.37 -20.45
CA THR A 265 -2.84 4.48 -20.06
C THR A 265 -2.61 3.66 -18.80
N ARG A 266 -2.02 2.47 -18.95
CA ARG A 266 -1.63 1.64 -17.82
C ARG A 266 -0.53 2.33 -17.02
N MET A 267 -0.75 2.51 -15.73
CA MET A 267 0.24 3.09 -14.83
C MET A 267 0.02 2.59 -13.41
N ASN A 268 1.10 2.57 -12.63
CA ASN A 268 1.02 2.39 -11.20
C ASN A 268 0.82 3.74 -10.54
N LYS A 269 -0.08 3.81 -9.58
CA LYS A 269 -0.25 4.95 -8.69
C LYS A 269 -0.54 4.47 -7.30
N ILE A 270 0.18 5.01 -6.34
CA ILE A 270 0.05 4.61 -4.95
C ILE A 270 0.06 5.87 -4.09
N VAL A 271 -0.96 6.03 -3.27
CA VAL A 271 -1.03 7.09 -2.27
C VAL A 271 -0.79 6.49 -0.89
N PHE A 272 0.16 7.10 -0.19
CA PHE A 272 0.55 6.82 1.17
C PHE A 272 0.06 7.92 2.08
N ILE A 273 -0.49 7.54 3.22
CA ILE A 273 -0.79 8.44 4.33
C ILE A 273 0.00 7.93 5.52
N GLY A 274 0.83 8.78 6.11
CA GLY A 274 1.74 8.34 7.17
C GLY A 274 2.66 9.45 7.65
N GLN A 275 3.55 9.09 8.56
CA GLN A 275 4.51 9.99 9.18
C GLN A 275 5.91 9.78 8.63
N CYS A 276 6.66 10.88 8.49
CA CYS A 276 8.04 10.86 7.99
C CYS A 276 8.18 10.23 6.60
N LEU A 277 7.11 10.23 5.78
CA LEU A 277 7.15 9.66 4.44
C LEU A 277 8.23 10.35 3.60
N ASP A 278 8.97 9.60 2.78
CA ASP A 278 10.02 10.11 1.91
C ASP A 278 9.72 9.74 0.45
N GLU A 279 9.53 10.75 -0.39
CA GLU A 279 9.13 10.56 -1.79
C GLU A 279 10.22 9.89 -2.62
N GLU A 280 11.47 10.29 -2.41
CA GLU A 280 12.60 9.77 -3.16
C GLU A 280 12.79 8.29 -2.82
N ILE A 281 12.79 7.94 -1.53
CA ILE A 281 12.89 6.54 -1.10
C ILE A 281 11.72 5.72 -1.65
N LEU A 282 10.47 6.17 -1.51
CA LEU A 282 9.30 5.42 -2.00
C LEU A 282 9.33 5.25 -3.52
N ALA A 283 9.59 6.32 -4.27
CA ALA A 283 9.59 6.28 -5.73
C ALA A 283 10.77 5.45 -6.27
N ASP A 284 11.99 5.62 -5.74
CA ASP A 284 13.17 4.92 -6.24
C ASP A 284 13.17 3.45 -5.85
N SER A 285 12.77 3.12 -4.62
CA SER A 285 12.63 1.71 -4.23
C SER A 285 11.50 1.02 -4.99
N PHE A 286 10.39 1.69 -5.30
CA PHE A 286 9.34 1.11 -6.13
C PHE A 286 9.81 0.81 -7.56
N LYS A 287 10.70 1.63 -8.15
CA LYS A 287 11.28 1.36 -9.48
C LYS A 287 12.01 0.01 -9.53
N SER A 288 12.57 -0.48 -8.41
CA SER A 288 13.22 -1.80 -8.38
C SER A 288 12.25 -2.96 -8.61
N CYS A 289 10.94 -2.72 -8.43
CA CYS A 289 9.87 -3.70 -8.64
C CYS A 289 9.59 -3.99 -10.12
N LYS A 290 10.20 -3.22 -11.05
CA LYS A 290 10.09 -3.44 -12.49
C LYS A 290 10.47 -4.87 -12.85
N LYS A 291 9.69 -5.46 -13.76
CA LYS A 291 10.07 -6.71 -14.39
C LYS A 291 11.17 -6.38 -15.40
N TYR A 292 12.41 -6.65 -15.02
CA TYR A 292 13.48 -6.73 -16.00
C TYR A 292 13.20 -7.98 -16.82
N PHE A 293 12.84 -7.78 -18.09
CA PHE A 293 13.06 -8.83 -19.07
C PHE A 293 14.57 -9.04 -19.07
N TYR A 294 15.05 -10.09 -18.41
CA TYR A 294 16.39 -10.60 -18.67
C TYR A 294 16.39 -11.04 -20.14
N ASN A 295 16.66 -10.10 -21.05
CA ASN A 295 16.99 -10.42 -22.41
C ASN A 295 18.28 -11.22 -22.33
N MET A 296 18.26 -12.42 -22.89
CA MET A 296 19.35 -13.39 -23.03
C MET A 296 20.73 -12.77 -23.34
N SER A 297 20.77 -11.56 -23.90
CA SER A 297 21.95 -10.77 -24.24
C SER A 297 22.94 -10.51 -23.11
N SER A 298 22.53 -10.35 -21.84
CA SER A 298 23.49 -10.07 -20.76
C SER A 298 24.30 -11.31 -20.38
N TYR A 299 23.63 -12.45 -20.23
CA TYR A 299 24.29 -13.74 -19.96
C TYR A 299 25.08 -14.25 -21.18
N LEU A 300 24.63 -13.93 -22.40
CA LEU A 300 25.37 -14.24 -23.63
C LEU A 300 26.71 -13.52 -23.67
N LEU A 301 26.81 -12.29 -23.17
CA LEU A 301 28.07 -11.55 -23.16
C LEU A 301 29.08 -12.19 -22.18
N ASP A 302 28.63 -12.58 -20.99
CA ASP A 302 29.45 -13.28 -20.00
C ASP A 302 29.87 -14.67 -20.50
N LEU A 303 28.97 -15.41 -21.16
CA LEU A 303 29.26 -16.69 -21.81
C LEU A 303 30.24 -16.57 -22.98
N VAL A 304 30.15 -15.49 -23.78
CA VAL A 304 31.09 -15.21 -24.87
C VAL A 304 32.47 -14.84 -24.34
N VAL A 305 32.55 -14.09 -23.24
CA VAL A 305 33.82 -13.78 -22.56
C VAL A 305 34.47 -15.04 -21.99
N LEU A 306 33.68 -15.93 -21.37
CA LEU A 306 34.16 -17.26 -20.94
C LEU A 306 34.65 -18.09 -22.14
N CYS A 307 33.91 -18.13 -23.25
CA CYS A 307 34.33 -18.86 -24.47
C CYS A 307 35.67 -18.37 -25.02
N LEU A 308 35.88 -17.05 -25.02
CA LEU A 308 37.12 -16.42 -25.48
C LEU A 308 38.28 -16.69 -24.52
N HIS A 309 38.01 -16.80 -23.21
CA HIS A 309 39.03 -17.06 -22.19
C HIS A 309 39.48 -18.52 -22.14
N PHE A 310 38.57 -19.48 -22.37
CA PHE A 310 38.86 -20.92 -22.33
C PHE A 310 39.16 -21.55 -23.71
N GLY A 311 39.13 -20.77 -24.80
CA GLY A 311 39.45 -21.27 -26.14
C GLY A 311 38.42 -22.27 -26.66
N CYS A 312 37.13 -22.02 -26.40
CA CYS A 312 36.04 -22.90 -26.83
C CYS A 312 35.83 -22.87 -28.35
N CYS A 313 35.61 -24.04 -28.96
CA CYS A 313 35.40 -24.19 -30.40
C CYS A 313 33.94 -24.05 -30.83
N SER A 314 32.99 -24.38 -29.94
CA SER A 314 31.55 -24.29 -30.22
C SER A 314 30.75 -24.15 -28.92
N LEU A 315 29.61 -23.47 -29.03
CA LEU A 315 28.65 -23.24 -27.96
C LEU A 315 27.31 -23.80 -28.39
N GLU A 316 26.76 -24.72 -27.60
CA GLU A 316 25.41 -25.26 -27.78
C GLU A 316 24.57 -24.93 -26.54
N TYR A 317 23.31 -24.56 -26.72
CA TYR A 317 22.41 -24.27 -25.60
C TYR A 317 21.05 -24.92 -25.81
N CYS A 318 20.44 -25.34 -24.70
CA CYS A 318 19.10 -25.91 -24.65
C CYS A 318 18.30 -25.23 -23.54
N TYR A 319 17.04 -24.89 -23.83
CA TYR A 319 16.11 -24.31 -22.85
C TYR A 319 15.08 -25.37 -22.46
N ASP A 320 14.92 -25.60 -21.15
CA ASP A 320 13.83 -26.41 -20.61
C ASP A 320 12.71 -25.49 -20.11
N PRO A 321 11.59 -25.37 -20.84
CA PRO A 321 10.46 -24.54 -20.45
C PRO A 321 9.72 -25.04 -19.21
N LEU A 322 9.86 -26.31 -18.83
CA LEU A 322 9.19 -26.87 -17.65
C LEU A 322 9.93 -26.57 -16.35
N GLN A 323 11.25 -26.35 -16.41
CA GLN A 323 12.09 -26.09 -15.24
C GLN A 323 12.63 -24.65 -15.19
N TYR A 324 12.28 -23.81 -16.16
CA TYR A 324 12.84 -22.46 -16.31
C TYR A 324 14.37 -22.45 -16.23
N SER A 325 15.02 -23.48 -16.78
CA SER A 325 16.46 -23.67 -16.73
C SER A 325 17.08 -23.60 -18.12
N TYR A 326 18.31 -23.09 -18.18
CA TYR A 326 19.12 -23.11 -19.39
C TYR A 326 20.34 -24.00 -19.14
N THR A 327 20.60 -24.91 -20.06
CA THR A 327 21.84 -25.68 -20.07
C THR A 327 22.68 -25.21 -21.24
N VAL A 328 23.92 -24.79 -20.96
CA VAL A 328 24.90 -24.41 -21.97
C VAL A 328 26.05 -25.41 -21.95
N ALA A 329 26.33 -26.01 -23.10
CA ALA A 329 27.46 -26.88 -23.31
C ALA A 329 28.57 -26.10 -24.03
N LEU A 330 29.75 -26.05 -23.41
CA LEU A 330 30.95 -25.46 -23.98
C LEU A 330 31.90 -26.57 -24.39
N ASN A 331 32.21 -26.65 -25.68
CA ASN A 331 33.17 -27.63 -26.21
C ASN A 331 34.53 -26.97 -26.39
N THR A 332 35.52 -27.41 -25.62
CA THR A 332 36.90 -26.92 -25.71
C THR A 332 37.71 -27.69 -26.76
N MET A 333 38.82 -27.08 -27.23
CA MET A 333 39.75 -27.67 -28.20
C MET A 333 40.32 -29.04 -27.79
N ASP A 334 40.31 -29.38 -26.50
CA ASP A 334 40.84 -30.63 -25.93
C ASP A 334 39.77 -31.71 -25.68
N ASN A 335 38.56 -31.56 -26.25
CA ASN A 335 37.41 -32.47 -26.09
C ASN A 335 36.87 -32.56 -24.65
N THR A 336 37.05 -31.51 -23.85
CA THR A 336 36.39 -31.40 -22.53
C THR A 336 35.02 -30.73 -22.72
N GLU A 337 33.97 -31.35 -22.20
CA GLU A 337 32.61 -30.78 -22.25
C GLU A 337 32.29 -30.12 -20.90
N LEU A 338 32.14 -28.79 -20.90
CA LEU A 338 31.72 -28.06 -19.71
C LEU A 338 30.22 -27.77 -19.77
N TYR A 339 29.48 -28.24 -18.78
CA TYR A 339 28.05 -28.01 -18.67
C TYR A 339 27.76 -26.95 -17.62
N ILE A 340 27.13 -25.85 -18.06
CA ILE A 340 26.68 -24.77 -17.18
C ILE A 340 25.16 -24.83 -17.12
N SER A 341 24.63 -25.10 -15.93
CA SER A 341 23.19 -24.99 -15.68
C SER A 341 22.89 -23.67 -14.99
N CYS A 342 22.14 -22.81 -15.67
CA CYS A 342 21.69 -21.53 -15.13
C CYS A 342 20.25 -21.68 -14.63
N LEU A 343 20.10 -21.68 -13.30
CA LEU A 343 18.83 -21.40 -12.64
C LEU A 343 18.77 -19.90 -12.32
N PRO A 344 17.58 -19.31 -12.12
CA PRO A 344 17.43 -17.88 -11.85
C PRO A 344 18.27 -17.33 -10.68
N GLU A 345 18.74 -18.21 -9.77
CA GLU A 345 19.50 -17.84 -8.58
C GLU A 345 20.83 -18.59 -8.40
N ILE A 346 21.17 -19.58 -9.24
CA ILE A 346 22.37 -20.43 -9.05
C ILE A 346 23.00 -20.82 -10.39
N ILE A 347 24.33 -20.70 -10.48
CA ILE A 347 25.15 -21.26 -11.55
C ILE A 347 25.86 -22.50 -11.00
N VAL A 348 25.60 -23.68 -11.58
CA VAL A 348 26.28 -24.93 -11.24
C VAL A 348 27.18 -25.33 -12.42
N VAL A 349 28.47 -25.57 -12.13
CA VAL A 349 29.48 -26.02 -13.09
C VAL A 349 30.06 -27.35 -12.61
N ASP A 350 29.86 -28.41 -13.40
CA ASP A 350 30.40 -29.74 -13.10
C ASP A 350 31.77 -29.96 -13.78
N GLU A 351 32.82 -29.50 -13.11
CA GLU A 351 34.02 -30.26 -12.72
C GLU A 351 34.81 -29.34 -11.77
N PHE A 352 34.56 -29.50 -10.46
CA PHE A 352 35.14 -28.78 -9.31
C PHE A 352 35.24 -27.25 -9.46
N PHE A 353 34.18 -26.50 -9.10
CA PHE A 353 34.19 -25.30 -8.22
C PHE A 353 32.81 -24.61 -8.30
N THR A 354 32.10 -24.54 -7.17
CA THR A 354 30.89 -23.70 -7.04
C THR A 354 31.31 -22.32 -6.57
N PHE A 355 31.01 -21.25 -7.32
CA PHE A 355 31.24 -19.88 -6.89
C PHE A 355 29.91 -19.17 -6.61
N SER A 356 29.84 -18.42 -5.51
CA SER A 356 28.77 -17.43 -5.30
C SER A 356 29.03 -16.21 -6.19
N THR A 357 27.95 -15.53 -6.60
CA THR A 357 28.00 -14.31 -7.42
C THR A 357 28.97 -13.24 -6.89
N SER A 358 29.10 -13.14 -5.55
CA SER A 358 30.05 -12.24 -4.89
C SER A 358 31.53 -12.57 -5.12
N ALA A 359 31.88 -13.86 -5.30
CA ALA A 359 33.26 -14.28 -5.52
C ALA A 359 33.72 -14.05 -6.97
N LEU A 360 32.77 -13.94 -7.90
CA LEU A 360 33.02 -13.68 -9.31
C LEU A 360 33.34 -12.19 -9.56
N GLU A 361 32.67 -11.30 -8.84
CA GLU A 361 32.95 -9.84 -8.86
C GLU A 361 34.36 -9.53 -8.30
N GLU A 362 34.77 -10.16 -7.19
CA GLU A 362 36.11 -9.98 -6.61
C GLU A 362 37.24 -10.47 -7.54
N LEU A 363 37.00 -11.52 -8.32
CA LEU A 363 37.95 -12.08 -9.29
C LEU A 363 38.09 -11.21 -10.54
N LEU A 364 37.01 -10.53 -10.93
CA LEU A 364 37.00 -9.58 -12.04
C LEU A 364 37.70 -8.25 -11.64
N ASP A 365 37.45 -7.74 -10.43
CA ASP A 365 38.09 -6.52 -9.93
C ASP A 365 39.58 -6.69 -9.63
N GLN A 366 40.02 -7.87 -9.17
CA GLN A 366 41.45 -8.13 -8.92
C GLN A 366 42.30 -8.22 -10.20
N ASN A 367 41.70 -8.52 -11.35
CA ASN A 367 42.44 -8.77 -12.60
C ASN A 367 42.29 -7.67 -13.66
N PHE A 368 41.23 -6.85 -13.60
CA PHE A 368 41.02 -5.72 -14.52
C PHE A 368 41.24 -4.37 -13.84
N GLY A 369 42.47 -4.12 -13.41
CA GLY A 369 42.91 -2.77 -13.06
C GLY A 369 42.95 -1.84 -14.28
N ASN A 370 42.14 -0.76 -14.24
CA ASN A 370 42.20 0.45 -15.07
C ASN A 370 42.62 0.26 -16.55
N GLY A 371 41.67 -0.04 -17.42
CA GLY A 371 41.84 0.04 -18.87
C GLY A 371 40.59 0.60 -19.54
N SER A 372 40.65 1.86 -19.96
CA SER A 372 39.64 2.54 -20.77
C SER A 372 39.34 1.77 -22.06
N PHE A 373 38.07 1.44 -22.30
CA PHE A 373 37.64 0.95 -23.62
C PHE A 373 37.09 2.12 -24.46
N ASP A 374 37.81 2.44 -25.52
CA ASP A 374 37.32 3.23 -26.64
C ASP A 374 36.30 2.40 -27.43
N HIS A 375 35.15 3.03 -27.72
CA HIS A 375 34.08 2.47 -28.55
C HIS A 375 34.51 2.34 -30.02
N ALA A 376 34.31 1.16 -30.60
CA ALA A 376 34.08 0.98 -32.02
C ALA A 376 33.06 -0.14 -32.25
#